data_AF-A0A2I0PWF2-F1
#
_entry.id   AF-A0A2I0PWF2-F1
#
_cell.length_a   1.000
_cell.length_b   1.000
_cell.length_c   1.000
_cell.angle_alpha   90.00
_cell.angle_beta   90.00
_cell.angle_gamma   90.00
#
_symmetry.space_group_name_H-M   'P 1'
#
loop_
_entity.id
_entity.type
_entity.pdbx_description
1 polymer ?
#
loop_
_entity_poly.entity_id
_entity_poly.type
_entity_poly.pdbx_seq_one_letter_code
_entity_poly.pdbx_strand_id
1 'polypeptide(L)'
;MKIPSLNPNYRAALVLVIMAGVLISTAILTNRGDFTSAALVVAALVCLLTGIFFATLSGSDPLDLRYMSLLPVQGSINLVRICADLGIQGNACFIPEVTENKTHSVQFLPVAEYHGVPLSTESFVMGTDAAGLMTEPSCAPLLRLLREREHFTIPFEMTALHNLIKELGVEVLDVAERVDSTHQEEIITVTMENYRLINGCRAMIRESPRCCIANPCPVCSLFATVFAEGTGKVIQMERCAPDPKLPNVTAVFSVLPE
;
A
#
# COMPACT_ATOMS: atom_id res chain seq x y z
N MET A 1 -1.44 20.12 25.11
CA MET A 1 -1.49 20.37 23.65
C MET A 1 -0.15 19.93 23.08
N LYS A 2 -0.07 18.72 22.50
CA LYS A 2 1.19 18.23 21.89
C LYS A 2 1.35 18.98 20.57
N ILE A 3 2.44 19.73 20.45
CA ILE A 3 2.84 20.37 19.19
C ILE A 3 2.95 19.24 18.15
N PRO A 4 2.29 19.36 16.98
CA PRO A 4 2.39 18.34 15.95
C PRO A 4 3.88 18.16 15.60
N SER A 5 4.32 16.91 15.53
CA SER A 5 5.68 16.58 15.14
C SER A 5 5.91 17.07 13.71
N LEU A 6 6.45 18.28 13.56
CA LEU A 6 6.93 18.79 12.28
C LEU A 6 7.84 17.72 11.65
N ASN A 7 7.66 17.49 10.35
CA ASN A 7 8.48 16.58 9.54
C ASN A 7 9.97 16.81 9.88
N PRO A 8 10.73 15.76 10.25
CA PRO A 8 12.14 15.91 10.64
C PRO A 8 12.97 16.64 9.58
N ASN A 9 12.64 16.47 8.30
CA ASN A 9 13.31 17.17 7.19
C ASN A 9 12.97 18.67 7.17
N TYR A 10 11.71 19.03 7.45
CA TYR A 10 11.31 20.43 7.56
C TYR A 10 11.93 21.11 8.80
N ARG A 11 12.09 20.39 9.91
CA ARG A 11 12.83 20.88 11.09
C ARG A 11 14.31 21.09 10.78
N ALA A 12 14.94 20.15 10.08
CA ALA A 12 16.32 20.27 9.64
C ALA A 12 16.50 21.46 8.69
N ALA A 13 15.58 21.64 7.74
CA ALA A 13 15.54 22.80 6.86
C ALA A 13 15.46 24.12 7.63
N LEU A 14 14.54 24.21 8.60
CA LEU A 14 14.35 25.43 9.40
C LEU A 14 15.59 25.76 10.24
N VAL A 15 16.22 24.76 10.85
CA VAL A 15 17.48 24.94 11.60
C VAL A 15 18.59 25.45 10.68
N LEU A 16 18.74 24.88 9.48
CA LEU A 16 19.76 25.29 8.51
C LEU A 16 19.56 26.74 8.04
N VAL A 17 18.32 27.15 7.79
CA VAL A 17 17.99 28.54 7.40
C VAL A 17 18.27 29.52 8.54
N ILE A 18 17.92 29.17 9.79
CA ILE A 18 18.25 30.00 10.96
C ILE A 18 19.77 30.12 11.11
N MET A 19 20.50 29.02 11.01
CA MET A 19 21.96 29.02 11.12
C MET A 19 22.62 29.88 10.04
N ALA A 20 22.12 29.85 8.80
CA ALA A 20 22.59 30.74 7.74
C ALA A 20 22.37 32.23 8.11
N GLY A 21 21.21 32.57 8.67
CA GLY A 21 20.93 33.93 9.14
C GLY A 21 21.87 34.37 10.27
N VAL A 22 22.21 33.47 11.21
CA VAL A 22 23.18 33.75 12.27
C VAL A 22 24.57 33.99 11.70
N LEU A 23 25.04 33.12 10.78
CA LEU A 23 26.35 33.24 10.16
C LEU A 23 26.51 34.56 9.38
N ILE A 24 25.51 34.94 8.57
CA ILE A 24 25.50 36.23 7.87
C ILE A 24 25.52 37.39 8.86
N SER A 25 24.69 37.33 9.90
CA SER A 25 24.63 38.38 10.92
C SER A 25 25.99 38.55 11.62
N THR A 26 26.67 37.45 11.96
CA THR A 26 28.01 37.51 12.57
C THR A 26 29.06 38.10 11.63
N ALA A 27 29.00 37.80 10.33
CA ALA A 27 29.91 38.35 9.33
C ALA A 27 29.72 39.87 9.16
N ILE A 28 28.48 40.35 9.17
CA ILE A 28 28.16 41.78 9.07
C ILE A 28 28.62 42.52 10.33
N LEU A 29 28.33 41.98 11.52
CA LEU A 29 28.66 42.63 12.79
C LEU A 29 30.17 42.70 13.06
N THR A 30 30.92 41.70 12.60
CA THR A 30 32.38 41.69 12.80
C THR A 30 33.12 42.58 11.81
N ASN A 31 32.52 42.91 10.65
CA ASN A 31 33.02 43.82 9.61
C ASN A 31 34.55 43.75 9.37
N ARG A 32 35.11 42.53 9.49
CA ARG A 32 36.50 42.24 9.16
C ARG A 32 36.50 41.88 7.69
N GLY A 33 37.05 42.73 6.83
CA GLY A 33 37.25 42.45 5.40
C GLY A 33 38.26 41.33 5.11
N ASP A 34 38.40 40.37 6.02
CA ASP A 34 39.39 39.30 6.02
C ASP A 34 38.79 38.00 5.47
N PHE A 35 39.65 37.05 5.08
CA PHE A 35 39.25 35.72 4.58
C PHE A 35 38.25 34.98 5.48
N THR A 36 38.24 35.25 6.79
CA THR A 36 37.30 34.62 7.73
C THR A 36 35.85 35.07 7.53
N SER A 37 35.59 36.33 7.15
CA SER A 37 34.22 36.78 6.88
C SER A 37 33.70 36.22 5.56
N ALA A 38 34.57 36.11 4.55
CA ALA A 38 34.25 35.42 3.30
C ALA A 38 33.88 33.94 3.54
N ALA A 39 34.62 33.23 4.40
CA ALA A 39 34.32 31.85 4.75
C ALA A 39 32.95 31.70 5.45
N LEU A 40 32.58 32.63 6.34
CA LEU A 40 31.26 32.63 7.00
C LEU A 40 30.13 32.84 6.01
N VAL A 41 30.30 33.73 5.02
CA VAL A 41 29.30 33.98 3.97
C VAL A 41 29.11 32.75 3.09
N VAL A 42 30.19 32.06 2.70
CA VAL A 42 30.11 30.82 1.92
C VAL A 42 29.42 29.71 2.72
N ALA A 43 29.78 29.54 4.00
CA ALA A 43 29.13 28.56 4.87
C ALA A 43 27.63 28.85 5.03
N ALA A 44 27.26 30.12 5.19
CA ALA A 44 25.86 30.54 5.26
C ALA A 44 25.10 30.23 3.95
N LEU A 45 25.73 30.47 2.80
CA LEU A 45 25.13 30.16 1.50
C LEU A 45 24.88 28.65 1.36
N VAL A 46 25.84 27.81 1.74
CA VAL A 46 25.66 26.35 1.72
C VAL A 46 24.52 25.93 2.65
N CYS A 47 24.50 26.41 3.90
CA CYS A 47 23.42 26.12 4.85
C CYS A 47 22.05 26.57 4.30
N LEU A 48 21.97 27.76 3.70
CA LEU A 48 20.74 28.28 3.12
C LEU A 48 20.25 27.42 1.96
N LEU A 49 21.13 27.09 1.01
CA LEU A 49 20.79 26.25 -0.13
C LEU A 49 20.35 24.86 0.31
N THR A 50 21.11 24.20 1.20
CA THR A 50 20.73 22.89 1.75
C THR A 50 19.41 22.97 2.52
N GLY A 51 19.16 24.04 3.27
CA GLY A 51 17.89 24.27 3.96
C GLY A 51 16.72 24.43 3.00
N ILE A 52 16.90 25.20 1.92
CA ILE A 52 15.88 25.34 0.86
C ILE A 52 15.62 23.99 0.20
N PHE A 53 16.66 23.23 -0.15
CA PHE A 53 16.50 21.89 -0.72
C PHE A 53 15.73 20.93 0.20
N PHE A 54 16.05 20.90 1.49
CA PHE A 54 15.28 20.09 2.43
C PHE A 54 13.84 20.57 2.58
N ALA A 55 13.58 21.89 2.53
CA ALA A 55 12.22 22.44 2.60
C ALA A 55 11.40 22.17 1.33
N THR A 56 12.02 22.22 0.15
CA THR A 56 11.33 21.97 -1.13
C THR A 56 11.13 20.48 -1.38
N LEU A 57 12.05 19.63 -0.92
CA LEU A 57 11.96 18.17 -1.03
C LEU A 57 11.25 17.53 0.16
N SER A 58 11.04 18.26 1.27
CA SER A 58 10.11 17.84 2.31
C SER A 58 8.69 18.03 1.77
N GLY A 59 8.25 17.05 0.98
CA GLY A 59 6.94 17.03 0.34
C GLY A 59 5.82 17.46 1.30
N SER A 60 4.84 18.14 0.71
CA SER A 60 3.59 18.63 1.31
C SER A 60 3.08 17.74 2.43
N ASP A 61 2.66 18.38 3.53
CA ASP A 61 2.16 17.79 4.78
C ASP A 61 1.62 16.36 4.61
N PRO A 62 2.20 15.36 5.30
CA PRO A 62 1.67 14.01 5.23
C PRO A 62 0.26 14.06 5.78
N LEU A 63 -0.73 13.77 4.91
CA LEU A 63 -2.05 13.38 5.37
C LEU A 63 -1.85 12.36 6.49
N ASP A 64 -2.42 12.63 7.65
CA ASP A 64 -2.17 11.81 8.82
C ASP A 64 -2.66 10.38 8.54
N LEU A 65 -1.70 9.46 8.44
CA LEU A 65 -1.89 8.07 8.04
C LEU A 65 -2.88 7.34 8.95
N ARG A 66 -3.06 7.83 10.18
CA ARG A 66 -4.09 7.33 11.10
C ARG A 66 -5.49 7.51 10.52
N TYR A 67 -5.77 8.63 9.85
CA TYR A 67 -7.06 8.86 9.19
C TYR A 67 -7.10 8.23 7.80
N MET A 68 -6.03 8.32 7.01
CA MET A 68 -6.00 7.74 5.67
C MET A 68 -6.28 6.24 5.68
N SER A 69 -5.70 5.52 6.64
CA SER A 69 -5.90 4.08 6.78
C SER A 69 -7.34 3.67 7.06
N LEU A 70 -8.19 4.59 7.52
CA LEU A 70 -9.60 4.33 7.81
C LEU A 70 -10.53 4.60 6.62
N LEU A 71 -10.08 5.31 5.59
CA LEU A 71 -10.90 5.63 4.41
C LEU A 71 -11.53 4.40 3.75
N PRO A 72 -10.80 3.28 3.50
CA PRO A 72 -11.42 2.10 2.88
C PRO A 72 -12.22 1.23 3.87
N VAL A 73 -12.04 1.41 5.18
CA VAL A 73 -12.50 0.44 6.20
C VAL A 73 -14.02 0.29 6.22
N GLN A 74 -14.76 1.41 6.22
CA GLN A 74 -16.23 1.35 6.33
C GLN A 74 -16.87 0.67 5.11
N GLY A 75 -16.37 0.97 3.91
CA GLY A 75 -16.85 0.34 2.68
C GLY A 75 -16.61 -1.16 2.70
N SER A 76 -15.42 -1.58 3.13
CA SER A 76 -15.09 -3.01 3.23
C SER A 76 -15.93 -3.75 4.26
N ILE A 77 -16.13 -3.18 5.46
CA ILE A 77 -16.99 -3.77 6.49
C ILE A 77 -18.44 -3.88 6.01
N ASN A 78 -18.98 -2.83 5.39
CA ASN A 78 -20.35 -2.83 4.90
C ASN A 78 -20.59 -3.91 3.85
N LEU A 79 -19.67 -4.05 2.87
CA LEU A 79 -19.81 -5.08 1.85
C LEU A 79 -19.79 -6.48 2.48
N VAL A 80 -18.89 -6.71 3.44
CA VAL A 80 -18.79 -8.01 4.11
C VAL A 80 -20.03 -8.32 4.95
N ARG A 81 -20.63 -7.32 5.63
CA ARG A 81 -21.89 -7.49 6.34
C ARG A 81 -23.04 -7.83 5.38
N ILE A 82 -23.18 -7.09 4.27
CA ILE A 82 -24.18 -7.39 3.23
C ILE A 82 -23.99 -8.80 2.69
N CYS A 83 -22.76 -9.20 2.39
CA CYS A 83 -22.46 -10.56 1.93
C CYS A 83 -22.85 -11.61 2.98
N ALA A 84 -22.52 -11.37 4.25
CA ALA A 84 -22.87 -12.28 5.34
C ALA A 84 -24.39 -12.43 5.49
N ASP A 85 -25.16 -11.35 5.38
CA ASP A 85 -26.62 -11.34 5.44
C ASP A 85 -27.25 -12.10 4.26
N LEU A 86 -26.58 -12.08 3.09
CA LEU A 86 -26.95 -12.85 1.90
C LEU A 86 -26.47 -14.33 1.97
N GLY A 87 -25.83 -14.73 3.07
CA GLY A 87 -25.30 -16.09 3.23
C GLY A 87 -23.99 -16.34 2.48
N ILE A 88 -23.34 -15.30 1.94
CA ILE A 88 -22.07 -15.40 1.23
C ILE A 88 -20.92 -15.49 2.24
N GLN A 89 -20.37 -16.69 2.42
CA GLN A 89 -19.43 -17.02 3.50
C GLN A 89 -18.06 -17.55 3.02
N GLY A 90 -17.77 -17.55 1.73
CA GLY A 90 -16.46 -17.93 1.19
C GLY A 90 -15.37 -16.86 1.36
N ASN A 91 -14.16 -17.20 0.90
CA ASN A 91 -12.99 -16.33 0.88
C ASN A 91 -12.89 -15.58 -0.46
N ALA A 92 -12.34 -14.37 -0.45
CA ALA A 92 -12.18 -13.62 -1.69
C ALA A 92 -11.20 -14.32 -2.64
N CYS A 93 -11.65 -14.60 -3.85
CA CYS A 93 -10.89 -15.21 -4.93
C CYS A 93 -10.62 -14.16 -6.02
N PHE A 94 -9.37 -14.00 -6.42
CA PHE A 94 -8.92 -13.12 -7.49
C PHE A 94 -8.71 -13.97 -8.73
N ILE A 95 -9.59 -13.79 -9.70
CA ILE A 95 -9.63 -14.62 -10.91
C ILE A 95 -9.06 -13.79 -12.06
N PRO A 96 -7.96 -14.24 -12.69
CA PRO A 96 -7.39 -13.55 -13.84
C PRO A 96 -8.22 -13.83 -15.08
N GLU A 97 -8.76 -12.79 -15.69
CA GLU A 97 -9.46 -12.84 -16.97
C GLU A 97 -8.55 -12.32 -18.08
N VAL A 98 -8.31 -13.16 -19.09
CA VAL A 98 -7.54 -12.79 -20.27
C VAL A 98 -8.51 -12.31 -21.36
N THR A 99 -8.45 -11.02 -21.68
CA THR A 99 -9.10 -10.47 -22.88
C THR A 99 -8.04 -10.27 -23.98
N GLU A 100 -8.45 -10.20 -25.25
CA GLU A 100 -7.57 -10.19 -26.45
C GLU A 100 -6.33 -9.28 -26.38
N ASN A 101 -6.31 -8.25 -25.52
CA ASN A 101 -5.16 -7.35 -25.35
C ASN A 101 -4.70 -7.10 -23.90
N LYS A 102 -5.39 -7.62 -22.87
CA LYS A 102 -5.08 -7.32 -21.46
C LYS A 102 -5.54 -8.44 -20.51
N THR A 103 -4.71 -8.76 -19.53
CA THR A 103 -5.13 -9.51 -18.34
C THR A 103 -5.71 -8.53 -17.33
N HIS A 104 -6.87 -8.85 -16.78
CA HIS A 104 -7.48 -8.11 -15.68
C HIS A 104 -8.02 -9.08 -14.65
N SER A 105 -7.85 -8.81 -13.36
CA SER A 105 -8.47 -9.66 -12.32
C SER A 105 -9.83 -9.14 -11.89
N VAL A 106 -10.75 -10.07 -11.65
CA VAL A 106 -12.01 -9.84 -10.94
C VAL A 106 -11.94 -10.43 -9.53
N GLN A 107 -12.71 -9.89 -8.60
CA GLN A 107 -12.84 -10.44 -7.25
C GLN A 107 -14.18 -11.17 -7.13
N PHE A 108 -14.11 -12.47 -6.91
CA PHE A 108 -15.26 -13.32 -6.64
C PHE A 108 -15.32 -13.69 -5.16
N LEU A 109 -16.50 -13.55 -4.56
CA LEU A 109 -16.78 -13.96 -3.20
C LEU A 109 -17.83 -15.08 -3.21
N PRO A 110 -17.42 -16.35 -3.07
CA PRO A 110 -18.30 -17.49 -3.16
C PRO A 110 -19.19 -17.62 -1.92
N VAL A 111 -20.34 -18.28 -2.07
CA VAL A 111 -21.21 -18.66 -0.94
C VAL A 111 -20.49 -19.64 -0.02
N ALA A 112 -19.74 -20.58 -0.60
CA ALA A 112 -18.95 -21.60 0.07
C ALA A 112 -17.51 -21.64 -0.46
N GLU A 113 -16.87 -22.81 -0.51
CA GLU A 113 -15.56 -22.98 -1.17
C GLU A 113 -15.70 -22.86 -2.69
N TYR A 114 -14.66 -22.35 -3.35
CA TYR A 114 -14.58 -22.22 -4.80
C TYR A 114 -13.43 -23.07 -5.33
N HIS A 115 -13.70 -23.81 -6.41
CA HIS A 115 -12.77 -24.78 -7.01
C HIS A 115 -12.43 -24.43 -8.47
N GLY A 116 -12.27 -23.15 -8.79
CA GLY A 116 -11.74 -22.74 -10.10
C GLY A 116 -12.70 -22.87 -11.30
N VAL A 117 -13.98 -23.14 -11.08
CA VAL A 117 -14.96 -23.27 -12.18
C VAL A 117 -15.22 -21.92 -12.88
N PRO A 118 -15.37 -21.89 -14.22
CA PRO A 118 -15.68 -20.66 -14.96
C PRO A 118 -16.96 -19.98 -14.45
N LEU A 119 -16.93 -18.66 -14.31
CA LEU A 119 -18.05 -17.86 -13.78
C LEU A 119 -18.73 -17.03 -14.88
N SER A 120 -19.99 -16.65 -14.64
CA SER A 120 -20.67 -15.66 -15.46
C SER A 120 -20.11 -14.26 -15.19
N THR A 121 -20.27 -13.33 -16.14
CA THR A 121 -19.82 -11.93 -16.00
C THR A 121 -20.77 -11.06 -15.16
N GLU A 122 -21.82 -11.64 -14.59
CA GLU A 122 -22.81 -10.92 -13.79
C GLU A 122 -22.31 -10.69 -12.36
N SER A 123 -22.72 -9.59 -11.73
CA SER A 123 -22.34 -9.30 -10.34
C SER A 123 -22.87 -10.33 -9.35
N PHE A 124 -24.02 -10.95 -9.63
CA PHE A 124 -24.55 -12.05 -8.84
C PHE A 124 -24.41 -13.33 -9.66
N VAL A 125 -23.44 -14.16 -9.29
CA VAL A 125 -23.23 -15.44 -9.96
C VAL A 125 -24.17 -16.45 -9.32
N MET A 126 -25.07 -17.01 -10.14
CA MET A 126 -26.02 -18.04 -9.73
C MET A 126 -25.77 -19.27 -10.60
N GLY A 127 -25.18 -20.30 -10.02
CA GLY A 127 -24.87 -21.56 -10.70
C GLY A 127 -24.99 -22.76 -9.76
N THR A 128 -25.05 -23.96 -10.35
CA THR A 128 -25.01 -25.21 -9.58
C THR A 128 -23.64 -25.46 -8.97
N ASP A 129 -22.59 -25.01 -9.65
CA ASP A 129 -21.19 -25.32 -9.30
C ASP A 129 -20.51 -24.19 -8.53
N ALA A 130 -20.96 -22.95 -8.76
CA ALA A 130 -20.53 -21.78 -8.01
C ALA A 130 -21.68 -20.76 -7.91
N ALA A 131 -21.86 -20.22 -6.71
CA ALA A 131 -22.75 -19.09 -6.46
C ALA A 131 -22.01 -18.09 -5.57
N GLY A 132 -22.24 -16.80 -5.78
CA GLY A 132 -21.54 -15.76 -5.04
C GLY A 132 -21.69 -14.37 -5.64
N LEU A 133 -20.86 -13.45 -5.15
CA LEU A 133 -20.82 -12.07 -5.58
C LEU A 133 -19.53 -11.82 -6.36
N MET A 134 -19.66 -11.32 -7.58
CA MET A 134 -18.53 -10.82 -8.36
C MET A 134 -18.47 -9.29 -8.32
N THR A 135 -17.28 -8.77 -8.02
CA THR A 135 -17.00 -7.35 -7.86
C THR A 135 -15.65 -7.00 -8.50
N GLU A 136 -15.44 -5.72 -8.80
CA GLU A 136 -14.08 -5.26 -9.07
C GLU A 136 -13.23 -5.36 -7.79
N PRO A 137 -11.95 -5.78 -7.90
CA PRO A 137 -11.01 -5.72 -6.80
C PRO A 137 -10.96 -4.34 -6.14
N SER A 138 -10.82 -4.27 -4.82
CA SER A 138 -10.73 -2.98 -4.12
C SER A 138 -9.53 -2.13 -4.54
N CYS A 139 -8.52 -2.75 -5.16
CA CYS A 139 -7.38 -2.07 -5.77
C CYS A 139 -7.63 -1.54 -7.19
N ALA A 140 -8.76 -1.82 -7.83
CA ALA A 140 -8.96 -1.54 -9.26
C ALA A 140 -8.71 -0.07 -9.66
N PRO A 141 -9.18 0.94 -8.90
CA PRO A 141 -8.85 2.34 -9.19
C PRO A 141 -7.35 2.65 -9.08
N LEU A 142 -6.66 2.06 -8.09
CA LEU A 142 -5.23 2.23 -7.89
C LEU A 142 -4.44 1.59 -9.03
N LEU A 143 -4.80 0.36 -9.41
CA LEU A 143 -4.15 -0.37 -10.49
C LEU A 143 -4.33 0.35 -11.83
N ARG A 144 -5.50 0.94 -12.08
CA ARG A 144 -5.75 1.77 -13.27
C ARG A 144 -4.82 2.98 -13.31
N LEU A 145 -4.67 3.69 -12.20
CA LEU A 145 -3.77 4.83 -12.10
C LEU A 145 -2.31 4.42 -12.35
N LEU A 146 -1.85 3.31 -11.75
CA LEU A 146 -0.50 2.77 -11.95
C LEU A 146 -0.23 2.43 -13.42
N ARG A 147 -1.20 1.82 -14.10
CA ARG A 147 -1.09 1.49 -15.53
C ARG A 147 -1.07 2.73 -16.43
N GLU A 148 -1.90 3.72 -16.11
CA GLU A 148 -2.04 4.94 -16.93
C GLU A 148 -0.87 5.90 -16.76
N ARG A 149 -0.33 6.06 -15.55
CA ARG A 149 0.71 7.06 -15.25
C ARG A 149 2.11 6.50 -15.16
N GLU A 150 2.26 5.30 -14.59
CA GLU A 150 3.56 4.71 -14.28
C GLU A 150 3.91 3.57 -15.25
N HIS A 151 3.11 3.36 -16.30
CA HIS A 151 3.27 2.27 -17.28
C HIS A 151 3.43 0.88 -16.64
N PHE A 152 2.76 0.69 -15.50
CA PHE A 152 2.85 -0.52 -14.69
C PHE A 152 2.49 -1.78 -15.48
N THR A 153 3.41 -2.74 -15.50
CA THR A 153 3.26 -4.05 -16.18
C THR A 153 3.56 -5.17 -15.20
N ILE A 154 2.74 -6.22 -15.23
CA ILE A 154 2.87 -7.35 -14.31
C ILE A 154 3.67 -8.46 -15.03
N PRO A 155 4.80 -8.92 -14.47
CA PRO A 155 5.59 -10.00 -15.06
C PRO A 155 4.95 -11.37 -14.81
N PHE A 156 5.34 -12.36 -15.61
CA PHE A 156 4.84 -13.74 -15.47
C PHE A 156 5.73 -14.64 -14.60
N GLU A 157 6.95 -14.20 -14.29
CA GLU A 157 7.89 -14.98 -13.49
C GLU A 157 7.69 -14.73 -11.99
N MET A 158 7.59 -15.79 -11.19
CA MET A 158 7.34 -15.69 -9.75
C MET A 158 8.40 -14.87 -8.99
N THR A 159 9.67 -15.00 -9.36
CA THR A 159 10.77 -14.21 -8.76
C THR A 159 10.59 -12.71 -9.03
N ALA A 160 10.20 -12.36 -10.25
CA ALA A 160 9.91 -10.99 -10.66
C ALA A 160 8.64 -10.46 -9.97
N LEU A 161 7.62 -11.30 -9.76
CA LEU A 161 6.42 -10.95 -9.00
C LEU A 161 6.76 -10.59 -7.54
N HIS A 162 7.59 -11.39 -6.86
CA HIS A 162 8.01 -11.05 -5.49
C HIS A 162 8.78 -9.73 -5.42
N ASN A 163 9.65 -9.46 -6.39
CA ASN A 163 10.35 -8.18 -6.48
C ASN A 163 9.38 -7.01 -6.72
N LEU A 164 8.38 -7.20 -7.60
CA LEU A 164 7.36 -6.20 -7.88
C LEU A 164 6.51 -5.89 -6.65
N ILE A 165 6.10 -6.89 -5.88
CA ILE A 165 5.35 -6.69 -4.62
C ILE A 165 6.16 -5.87 -3.62
N LYS A 166 7.47 -6.13 -3.54
CA LYS A 166 8.38 -5.35 -2.70
C LYS A 166 8.47 -3.90 -3.16
N GLU A 167 8.70 -3.66 -4.44
CA GLU A 167 8.77 -2.33 -5.05
C GLU A 167 7.45 -1.56 -4.83
N LEU A 168 6.31 -2.21 -5.09
CA LEU A 168 4.99 -1.63 -4.87
C LEU A 168 4.78 -1.21 -3.41
N GLY A 169 5.13 -2.07 -2.45
CA GLY A 169 4.89 -1.82 -1.03
C GLY A 169 5.84 -0.79 -0.40
N VAL A 170 7.10 -0.73 -0.84
CA VAL A 170 8.14 0.10 -0.23
C VAL A 170 8.37 1.40 -1.01
N GLU A 171 8.41 1.35 -2.34
CA GLU A 171 8.88 2.48 -3.16
C GLU A 171 7.71 3.24 -3.80
N VAL A 172 6.74 2.51 -4.39
CA VAL A 172 5.64 3.13 -5.13
C VAL A 172 4.56 3.64 -4.19
N LEU A 173 4.06 2.79 -3.30
CA LEU A 173 2.99 3.16 -2.35
C LEU A 173 3.54 3.68 -1.02
N ASP A 174 4.81 3.38 -0.71
CA ASP A 174 5.48 3.74 0.54
C ASP A 174 4.63 3.39 1.78
N VAL A 175 4.03 2.18 1.77
CA VAL A 175 3.11 1.70 2.81
C VAL A 175 3.81 0.84 3.86
N ALA A 176 5.04 0.38 3.62
CA ALA A 176 5.83 -0.40 4.56
C ALA A 176 7.32 -0.05 4.44
N GLU A 177 8.08 -0.22 5.51
CA GLU A 177 9.54 -0.04 5.48
C GLU A 177 10.22 -1.22 4.78
N ARG A 178 9.71 -2.44 5.03
CA ARG A 178 10.16 -3.65 4.35
C ARG A 178 8.97 -4.50 3.96
N VAL A 179 9.03 -5.05 2.77
CA VAL A 179 8.09 -6.07 2.30
C VAL A 179 8.90 -7.29 1.86
N ASP A 180 8.60 -8.42 2.47
CA ASP A 180 9.11 -9.72 2.08
C ASP A 180 7.96 -10.57 1.56
N SER A 181 8.22 -11.30 0.47
CA SER A 181 7.25 -12.23 -0.09
C SER A 181 7.91 -13.57 -0.37
N THR A 182 7.27 -14.63 0.07
CA THR A 182 7.75 -16.01 -0.09
C THR A 182 6.64 -16.86 -0.67
N HIS A 183 7.02 -17.78 -1.57
CA HIS A 183 6.14 -18.77 -2.14
C HIS A 183 6.62 -20.17 -1.73
N GLN A 184 5.74 -20.94 -1.10
CA GLN A 184 5.97 -22.33 -0.72
C GLN A 184 4.79 -23.16 -1.21
N GLU A 185 5.04 -24.07 -2.16
CA GLU A 185 4.03 -24.93 -2.78
C GLU A 185 2.88 -24.13 -3.42
N GLU A 186 1.74 -24.03 -2.75
CA GLU A 186 0.55 -23.29 -3.19
C GLU A 186 0.25 -22.09 -2.26
N ILE A 187 1.15 -21.77 -1.32
CA ILE A 187 0.95 -20.71 -0.34
C ILE A 187 1.92 -19.57 -0.61
N ILE A 188 1.37 -18.37 -0.79
CA ILE A 188 2.11 -17.13 -0.90
C ILE A 188 1.94 -16.36 0.41
N THR A 189 3.05 -16.05 1.07
CA THR A 189 3.05 -15.21 2.27
C THR A 189 3.72 -13.89 1.97
N VAL A 190 3.05 -12.78 2.32
CA VAL A 190 3.59 -11.43 2.23
C VAL A 190 3.65 -10.83 3.63
N THR A 191 4.84 -10.46 4.08
CA THR A 191 5.06 -9.79 5.36
C THR A 191 5.47 -8.35 5.12
N MET A 192 4.74 -7.42 5.75
CA MET A 192 4.98 -5.99 5.72
C MET A 192 5.46 -5.54 7.10
N GLU A 193 6.71 -5.10 7.20
CA GLU A 193 7.29 -4.54 8.43
C GLU A 193 7.08 -3.02 8.49
N ASN A 194 6.76 -2.51 9.68
CA ASN A 194 6.45 -1.09 9.88
C ASN A 194 5.40 -0.54 8.90
N TYR A 195 4.34 -1.33 8.70
CA TYR A 195 3.21 -1.01 7.86
C TYR A 195 2.49 0.26 8.34
N ARG A 196 2.52 1.28 7.50
CA ARG A 196 2.08 2.64 7.79
C ARG A 196 0.57 2.78 7.93
N LEU A 197 -0.20 1.87 7.33
CA LEU A 197 -1.67 1.86 7.37
C LEU A 197 -2.24 0.86 8.40
N ILE A 198 -1.45 0.49 9.42
CA ILE A 198 -1.81 -0.54 10.43
C ILE A 198 -3.14 -0.28 11.15
N ASN A 199 -3.52 0.99 11.36
CA ASN A 199 -4.78 1.31 12.05
C ASN A 199 -6.00 0.84 11.27
N GLY A 200 -5.95 0.89 9.93
CA GLY A 200 -6.98 0.33 9.06
C GLY A 200 -7.09 -1.19 9.20
N CYS A 201 -5.96 -1.90 9.17
CA CYS A 201 -5.93 -3.35 9.38
C CYS A 201 -6.52 -3.73 10.76
N ARG A 202 -6.10 -3.04 11.82
CA ARG A 202 -6.60 -3.31 13.18
C ARG A 202 -8.08 -2.98 13.33
N ALA A 203 -8.58 -1.95 12.66
CA ALA A 203 -10.00 -1.61 12.67
C ALA A 203 -10.84 -2.70 12.00
N MET A 204 -10.40 -3.20 10.83
CA MET A 204 -11.04 -4.31 10.14
C MET A 204 -11.08 -5.59 10.99
N ILE A 205 -9.93 -5.99 11.56
CA ILE A 205 -9.84 -7.21 12.39
C ILE A 205 -10.65 -7.11 13.68
N ARG A 206 -10.77 -5.90 14.26
CA ARG A 206 -11.60 -5.67 15.45
C ARG A 206 -13.08 -5.92 15.18
N GLU A 207 -13.55 -5.56 13.99
CA GLU A 207 -14.90 -5.88 13.56
C GLU A 207 -15.04 -7.40 13.33
N SER A 208 -14.18 -7.97 12.48
CA SER A 208 -14.06 -9.41 12.29
C SER A 208 -12.82 -9.74 11.46
N PRO A 209 -12.07 -10.83 11.75
CA PRO A 209 -11.03 -11.34 10.87
C PRO A 209 -11.51 -11.57 9.44
N ARG A 210 -12.79 -11.93 9.30
CA ARG A 210 -13.46 -12.18 8.02
C ARG A 210 -13.49 -10.95 7.12
N CYS A 211 -13.45 -9.74 7.68
CA CYS A 211 -13.47 -8.51 6.90
C CYS A 211 -12.28 -8.43 5.93
N CYS A 212 -11.09 -8.83 6.36
CA CYS A 212 -9.90 -8.83 5.50
C CYS A 212 -9.85 -10.01 4.52
N ILE A 213 -10.54 -11.11 4.83
CA ILE A 213 -10.56 -12.34 4.03
C ILE A 213 -11.58 -12.23 2.90
N ALA A 214 -12.77 -11.70 3.20
CA ALA A 214 -13.88 -11.59 2.25
C ALA A 214 -13.84 -10.31 1.40
N ASN A 215 -13.27 -9.22 1.91
CA ASN A 215 -13.09 -8.01 1.11
C ASN A 215 -11.79 -7.28 1.51
N PRO A 216 -10.63 -7.76 1.02
CA PRO A 216 -9.34 -7.22 1.41
C PRO A 216 -9.21 -5.73 1.05
N CYS A 217 -8.40 -5.02 1.84
CA CYS A 217 -8.13 -3.61 1.58
C CYS A 217 -7.38 -3.42 0.25
N PRO A 218 -7.32 -2.19 -0.29
CA PRO A 218 -6.68 -1.94 -1.59
C PRO A 218 -5.24 -2.44 -1.71
N VAL A 219 -4.45 -2.46 -0.61
CA VAL A 219 -3.07 -2.98 -0.64
C VAL A 219 -3.04 -4.50 -0.79
N CYS A 220 -3.78 -5.22 0.06
CA CYS A 220 -3.84 -6.68 -0.02
C CYS A 220 -4.52 -7.16 -1.31
N SER A 221 -5.54 -6.43 -1.78
CA SER A 221 -6.20 -6.67 -3.07
C SER A 221 -5.27 -6.42 -4.25
N LEU A 222 -4.39 -5.41 -4.18
CA LEU A 222 -3.38 -5.17 -5.21
C LEU A 222 -2.40 -6.34 -5.28
N PHE A 223 -1.89 -6.79 -4.14
CA PHE A 223 -0.96 -7.92 -4.10
C PHE A 223 -1.59 -9.20 -4.64
N ALA A 224 -2.84 -9.50 -4.25
CA ALA A 224 -3.57 -10.65 -4.79
C ALA A 224 -3.76 -10.54 -6.31
N THR A 225 -4.15 -9.36 -6.82
CA THR A 225 -4.30 -9.11 -8.25
C THR A 225 -2.97 -9.27 -9.01
N VAL A 226 -1.86 -8.79 -8.45
CA VAL A 226 -0.52 -8.95 -9.06
C VAL A 226 -0.15 -10.42 -9.18
N PHE A 227 -0.37 -11.21 -8.13
CA PHE A 227 -0.15 -12.65 -8.22
C PHE A 227 -1.10 -13.31 -9.22
N ALA A 228 -2.39 -13.00 -9.19
CA ALA A 228 -3.39 -13.62 -10.06
C ALA A 228 -3.09 -13.36 -11.54
N GLU A 229 -2.87 -12.10 -11.91
CA GLU A 229 -2.56 -11.74 -13.30
C GLU A 229 -1.19 -12.26 -13.76
N GLY A 230 -0.19 -12.27 -12.87
CA GLY A 230 1.16 -12.73 -13.20
C GLY A 230 1.26 -14.26 -13.31
N THR A 231 0.57 -15.01 -12.46
CA THR A 231 0.57 -16.48 -12.52
C THR A 231 -0.47 -17.04 -13.47
N GLY A 232 -1.47 -16.26 -13.85
CA GLY A 232 -2.64 -16.74 -14.61
C GLY A 232 -3.50 -17.73 -13.82
N LYS A 233 -3.37 -17.75 -12.48
CA LYS A 233 -4.09 -18.68 -11.59
C LYS A 233 -4.99 -17.92 -10.62
N VAL A 234 -5.98 -18.59 -10.07
CA VAL A 234 -6.84 -18.01 -9.05
C VAL A 234 -6.07 -17.88 -7.75
N ILE A 235 -6.06 -16.67 -7.19
CA ILE A 235 -5.45 -16.38 -5.89
C ILE A 235 -6.54 -16.16 -4.87
N GLN A 236 -6.57 -16.96 -3.81
CA GLN A 236 -7.54 -16.83 -2.73
C GLN A 236 -6.88 -16.18 -1.51
N MET A 237 -7.57 -15.22 -0.90
CA MET A 237 -7.16 -14.63 0.36
C MET A 237 -7.46 -15.59 1.52
N GLU A 238 -6.44 -16.06 2.22
CA GLU A 238 -6.61 -16.96 3.37
C GLU A 238 -6.65 -16.19 4.69
N ARG A 239 -5.76 -15.20 4.82
CA ARG A 239 -5.58 -14.51 6.09
C ARG A 239 -4.90 -13.16 5.91
N CYS A 240 -5.30 -12.19 6.72
CA CYS A 240 -4.53 -10.99 6.99
C CYS A 240 -4.40 -10.83 8.51
N ALA A 241 -3.18 -10.81 9.03
CA ALA A 241 -2.90 -10.80 10.45
C ALA A 241 -1.97 -9.63 10.82
N PRO A 242 -2.51 -8.52 11.35
CA PRO A 242 -1.69 -7.48 11.97
C PRO A 242 -1.15 -7.96 13.32
N ASP A 243 0.11 -7.66 13.61
CA ASP A 243 0.71 -7.90 14.92
C ASP A 243 0.02 -7.00 15.99
N PRO A 244 -0.32 -7.54 17.16
CA PRO A 244 -1.02 -6.80 18.20
C PRO A 244 -0.20 -5.66 18.81
N LYS A 245 1.13 -5.75 18.79
CA LYS A 245 2.05 -4.81 19.42
C LYS A 245 2.84 -4.01 18.39
N LEU A 246 3.38 -4.69 17.39
CA LEU A 246 4.20 -4.12 16.35
C LEU A 246 3.34 -3.70 15.15
N PRO A 247 3.75 -2.68 14.38
CA PRO A 247 3.09 -2.30 13.13
C PRO A 247 3.42 -3.28 11.98
N ASN A 248 3.45 -4.59 12.24
CA ASN A 248 3.72 -5.60 11.21
C ASN A 248 2.42 -6.24 10.75
N VAL A 249 2.35 -6.63 9.49
CA VAL A 249 1.17 -7.33 8.93
C VAL A 249 1.64 -8.49 8.07
N THR A 250 1.06 -9.66 8.29
CA THR A 250 1.26 -10.83 7.42
C THR A 250 -0.03 -11.13 6.66
N ALA A 251 0.02 -11.04 5.34
CA ALA A 251 -1.04 -11.50 4.44
C ALA A 251 -0.65 -12.87 3.86
N VAL A 252 -1.61 -13.79 3.82
CA VAL A 252 -1.43 -15.15 3.31
C VAL A 252 -2.47 -15.37 2.22
N PHE A 253 -1.98 -15.85 1.08
CA PHE A 253 -2.77 -16.19 -0.08
C PHE A 253 -2.51 -17.64 -0.45
N SER A 254 -3.53 -18.31 -0.97
CA SER A 254 -3.42 -19.63 -1.59
C SER A 254 -3.56 -19.49 -3.11
N VAL A 255 -2.82 -20.30 -3.84
CA VAL A 255 -2.94 -20.49 -5.29
C VAL A 255 -3.86 -21.68 -5.47
N LEU A 256 -5.08 -21.46 -5.96
CA LEU A 256 -6.00 -22.58 -6.14
C LEU A 256 -5.53 -23.48 -7.30
N PRO A 257 -5.62 -24.82 -7.15
CA PRO A 257 -5.38 -25.74 -8.24
C PRO A 257 -6.45 -25.57 -9.32
N GLU A 258 -6.06 -25.77 -10.58
CA GLU A 258 -6.96 -25.80 -11.75
C GLU A 258 -7.90 -27.02 -11.72
#